data_AF-A0A9X6TG83-F1
#
_entry.id   AF-A0A9X6TG83-F1
#
_cell.length_a   1.000
_cell.length_b   1.000
_cell.length_c   1.000
_cell.angle_alpha   90.00
_cell.angle_beta   90.00
_cell.angle_gamma   90.00
#
_symmetry.space_group_name_H-M   'P 1'
#
loop_
_entity.id
_entity.type
_entity.pdbx_description
1 polymer ?
#
loop_
_entity_poly.entity_id
_entity_poly.type
_entity_poly.pdbx_seq_one_letter_code
_entity_poly.pdbx_strand_id
1 'polypeptide(L)'
;MKSMKNVILLVVCFIFLSGCNQVNEDEVQKYIKEKHGIDVVVTHMSPLNENNMGHAYHTVQVKNNKNIQFRVEVDGLFYSSIKSDEYKYGNKTYEAYQKFQPTLEEIKKLGYVETKTDNTLQYLSEDRRSDEGKPTNELLLTLQMSNEIDFSQFESVELDRLYTLFQLIQKNNKKITELEIKDYNGKSLGGPFKNVQKMITKEELLLTMKKTMNNTIDIYLENWIKNHTKIEERLIVIQNNRFELQGITYANLEYMDVRGYKVNLIINTGSNEFENNPLVIKDLIKVTTILKEELYNKKFQIYLQTKNGTRYTPWLSSEEIKKAINIEELVKERYPKN
;
A
#
# COMPACT_ATOMS: atom_id res chain seq x y z
N MET A 1 42.35 -30.86 -34.16
CA MET A 1 41.85 -30.01 -33.05
C MET A 1 41.36 -28.61 -33.49
N LYS A 2 42.05 -27.88 -34.39
CA LYS A 2 41.60 -26.56 -34.87
C LYS A 2 40.27 -26.58 -35.65
N SER A 3 40.08 -27.56 -36.54
CA SER A 3 38.82 -27.70 -37.30
C SER A 3 37.62 -28.00 -36.40
N MET A 4 37.81 -28.83 -35.37
CA MET A 4 36.77 -29.23 -34.43
C MET A 4 36.28 -28.05 -33.57
N LYS A 5 37.18 -27.12 -33.18
CA LYS A 5 36.83 -25.87 -32.49
C LYS A 5 36.00 -24.93 -33.38
N ASN A 6 36.33 -24.85 -34.67
CA ASN A 6 35.59 -24.03 -35.63
C ASN A 6 34.20 -24.60 -35.93
N VAL A 7 34.05 -25.93 -35.96
CA VAL A 7 32.75 -26.59 -36.13
C VAL A 7 31.85 -26.38 -34.91
N ILE A 8 32.38 -26.49 -33.69
CA ILE A 8 31.63 -26.21 -32.46
C ILE A 8 31.19 -24.74 -32.43
N LEU A 9 32.07 -23.80 -32.80
CA LEU A 9 31.72 -22.39 -32.87
C LEU A 9 30.61 -22.12 -33.90
N LEU A 10 30.66 -22.78 -35.06
CA LEU A 10 29.64 -22.65 -36.11
C LEU A 10 28.28 -23.23 -35.69
N VAL A 11 28.26 -24.36 -34.98
CA VAL A 11 27.04 -24.96 -34.44
C VAL A 11 26.44 -24.07 -33.34
N VAL A 12 27.28 -23.53 -32.45
CA VAL A 12 26.85 -22.58 -31.41
C VAL A 12 26.30 -21.30 -32.05
N CYS A 13 26.99 -20.73 -33.05
CA CYS A 13 26.48 -19.60 -33.81
C CYS A 13 25.16 -19.90 -34.53
N PHE A 14 24.98 -21.09 -35.10
CA PHE A 14 23.71 -21.48 -35.74
C PHE A 14 22.56 -21.59 -34.75
N ILE A 15 22.81 -22.12 -33.54
CA ILE A 15 21.81 -22.20 -32.46
C ILE A 15 21.41 -20.80 -31.97
N PHE A 16 22.34 -19.84 -31.96
CA PHE A 16 22.04 -18.44 -31.63
C PHE A 16 21.41 -17.65 -32.80
N LEU A 17 21.64 -18.05 -34.05
CA LEU A 17 21.12 -17.38 -35.26
C LEU A 17 19.76 -17.93 -35.73
N SER A 18 19.33 -19.11 -35.30
CA SER A 18 18.05 -19.72 -35.71
C SER A 18 16.80 -19.08 -35.09
N GLY A 19 16.96 -17.97 -34.36
CA GLY A 19 15.87 -17.24 -33.71
C GLY A 19 15.38 -17.95 -32.46
N CYS A 20 15.43 -17.27 -31.31
CA CYS A 20 14.72 -17.75 -30.14
C CYS A 20 13.22 -17.69 -30.46
N ASN A 21 12.51 -18.81 -30.34
CA ASN A 21 11.07 -18.84 -30.60
C ASN A 21 10.32 -18.96 -29.27
N GLN A 22 9.78 -17.84 -28.82
CA GLN A 22 9.08 -17.74 -27.55
C GLN A 22 7.56 -17.74 -27.79
N VAL A 23 6.85 -18.38 -26.87
CA VAL A 23 5.38 -18.46 -26.86
C VAL A 23 4.87 -17.04 -26.73
N ASN A 24 4.05 -16.65 -27.69
CA ASN A 24 3.44 -15.32 -27.74
C ASN A 24 1.95 -15.40 -27.37
N GLU A 25 1.30 -14.25 -27.31
CA GLU A 25 -0.11 -14.16 -26.93
C GLU A 25 -1.05 -14.96 -27.85
N ASP A 26 -0.78 -14.96 -29.16
CA ASP A 26 -1.60 -15.67 -30.15
C ASP A 26 -1.53 -17.19 -29.97
N GLU A 27 -0.33 -17.72 -29.67
CA GLU A 27 -0.14 -19.14 -29.36
C GLU A 27 -0.90 -19.55 -28.10
N VAL A 28 -0.85 -18.74 -27.04
CA VAL A 28 -1.62 -18.98 -25.80
C VAL A 28 -3.12 -18.96 -26.07
N GLN A 29 -3.62 -17.94 -26.78
CA GLN A 29 -5.04 -17.82 -27.11
C GLN A 29 -5.52 -19.00 -27.95
N LYS A 30 -4.75 -19.40 -28.97
CA LYS A 30 -5.06 -20.55 -29.83
C LYS A 30 -5.09 -21.85 -29.03
N TYR A 31 -4.09 -22.10 -28.19
CA TYR A 31 -4.04 -23.28 -27.32
C TYR A 31 -5.30 -23.41 -26.46
N ILE A 32 -5.69 -22.33 -25.79
CA ILE A 32 -6.88 -22.33 -24.93
C ILE A 32 -8.17 -22.51 -25.75
N LYS A 33 -8.27 -21.88 -26.92
CA LYS A 33 -9.42 -22.06 -27.82
C LYS A 33 -9.56 -23.50 -28.29
N GLU A 34 -8.46 -24.14 -28.69
CA GLU A 34 -8.44 -25.52 -29.16
C GLU A 34 -8.74 -26.51 -28.03
N LYS A 35 -8.17 -26.30 -26.84
CA LYS A 35 -8.29 -27.23 -25.72
C LYS A 35 -9.62 -27.14 -24.97
N HIS A 36 -10.11 -25.91 -24.75
CA HIS A 36 -11.25 -25.64 -23.87
C HIS A 36 -12.46 -25.01 -24.60
N GLY A 37 -12.33 -24.68 -25.89
CA GLY A 37 -13.42 -24.09 -26.70
C GLY A 37 -13.75 -22.63 -26.38
N ILE A 38 -12.99 -21.99 -25.48
CA ILE A 38 -13.23 -20.63 -24.97
C ILE A 38 -12.27 -19.62 -25.58
N ASP A 39 -12.75 -18.39 -25.77
CA ASP A 39 -11.89 -17.28 -26.18
C ASP A 39 -11.37 -16.53 -24.94
N VAL A 40 -10.07 -16.27 -24.91
CA VAL A 40 -9.40 -15.56 -23.81
C VAL A 40 -8.66 -14.32 -24.31
N VAL A 41 -8.35 -13.42 -23.39
CA VAL A 41 -7.34 -12.37 -23.54
C VAL A 41 -6.17 -12.69 -22.62
N VAL A 42 -4.96 -12.43 -23.07
CA VAL A 42 -3.78 -12.49 -22.21
C VAL A 42 -3.69 -11.18 -21.44
N THR A 43 -3.77 -11.26 -20.11
CA THR A 43 -3.72 -10.07 -19.24
C THR A 43 -2.32 -9.81 -18.70
N HIS A 44 -1.46 -10.84 -18.68
CA HIS A 44 -0.07 -10.71 -18.27
C HIS A 44 0.80 -11.80 -18.88
N MET A 45 1.92 -11.41 -19.49
CA MET A 45 2.99 -12.30 -19.93
C MET A 45 4.16 -12.18 -18.95
N SER A 46 4.33 -13.13 -18.03
CA SER A 46 5.53 -13.16 -17.19
C SER A 46 6.78 -13.41 -18.04
N PRO A 47 7.90 -12.71 -17.79
CA PRO A 47 9.15 -12.96 -18.49
C PRO A 47 9.66 -14.37 -18.20
N LEU A 48 10.34 -14.98 -19.19
CA LEU A 48 11.00 -16.27 -18.99
C LEU A 48 12.17 -16.10 -18.02
N ASN A 49 12.20 -16.91 -16.97
CA ASN A 49 13.22 -16.82 -15.94
C ASN A 49 14.46 -17.62 -16.34
N GLU A 50 15.58 -16.94 -16.59
CA GLU A 50 16.83 -17.60 -17.02
C GLU A 50 17.39 -18.57 -15.97
N ASN A 51 17.08 -18.35 -14.69
CA ASN A 51 17.58 -19.16 -13.58
C ASN A 51 16.79 -20.47 -13.37
N ASN A 52 15.64 -20.64 -14.02
CA ASN A 52 14.79 -21.85 -13.90
C ASN A 52 14.56 -22.57 -15.24
N MET A 53 15.46 -22.38 -16.21
CA MET A 53 15.35 -22.89 -17.60
C MET A 53 14.21 -22.27 -18.44
N GLY A 54 13.72 -21.08 -18.07
CA GLY A 54 12.70 -20.35 -18.82
C GLY A 54 11.28 -20.74 -18.45
N HIS A 55 11.06 -21.30 -17.26
CA HIS A 55 9.73 -21.53 -16.75
C HIS A 55 9.05 -20.20 -16.35
N ALA A 56 7.85 -19.99 -16.88
CA ALA A 56 6.99 -18.86 -16.58
C ALA A 56 5.51 -19.26 -16.52
N TYR A 57 4.68 -18.38 -15.96
CA TYR A 57 3.23 -18.46 -16.01
C TYR A 57 2.65 -17.23 -16.69
N HIS A 58 1.80 -17.41 -17.70
CA HIS A 58 1.07 -16.31 -18.32
C HIS A 58 -0.35 -16.28 -17.79
N THR A 59 -0.87 -15.10 -17.43
CA THR A 59 -2.23 -14.96 -16.91
C THR A 59 -3.19 -14.66 -18.06
N VAL A 60 -4.27 -15.43 -18.12
CA VAL A 60 -5.33 -15.28 -19.13
C VAL A 60 -6.69 -15.10 -18.47
N GLN A 61 -7.56 -14.38 -19.15
CA GLN A 61 -8.93 -14.10 -18.71
C GLN A 61 -9.91 -14.40 -19.84
N VAL A 62 -11.06 -14.99 -19.53
CA VAL A 62 -12.09 -15.28 -20.54
C VAL A 62 -12.67 -13.97 -21.10
N LYS A 63 -12.81 -13.90 -22.44
CA LYS A 63 -13.43 -12.76 -23.10
C LYS A 63 -14.84 -12.54 -22.56
N ASN A 64 -15.16 -11.30 -22.22
CA ASN A 64 -16.44 -10.88 -21.66
C ASN A 64 -16.81 -11.50 -20.29
N ASN A 65 -15.88 -12.16 -19.60
CA ASN A 65 -16.09 -12.62 -18.23
C ASN A 65 -14.81 -12.46 -17.40
N LYS A 66 -14.72 -11.36 -16.64
CA LYS A 66 -13.57 -11.12 -15.77
C LYS A 66 -13.37 -12.24 -14.75
N ASN A 67 -14.46 -12.73 -14.16
CA ASN A 67 -14.42 -13.70 -13.07
C ASN A 67 -13.98 -15.12 -13.46
N ILE A 68 -13.54 -15.35 -14.70
CA ILE A 68 -12.80 -16.56 -15.10
C ILE A 68 -11.40 -16.14 -15.56
N GLN A 69 -10.44 -16.28 -14.65
CA GLN A 69 -9.01 -16.06 -14.92
C GLN A 69 -8.22 -17.25 -14.40
N PHE A 70 -7.15 -17.58 -15.10
CA PHE A 70 -6.25 -18.66 -14.74
C PHE A 70 -4.89 -18.46 -15.40
N ARG A 71 -3.92 -19.27 -15.02
CA ARG A 71 -2.57 -19.22 -15.58
C ARG A 71 -2.33 -20.33 -16.60
N VAL A 72 -1.44 -20.06 -17.55
CA VAL A 72 -0.91 -20.99 -18.53
C VAL A 72 0.58 -21.18 -18.24
N GLU A 73 0.97 -22.42 -18.02
CA GLU A 73 2.34 -22.80 -17.70
C GLU A 73 3.14 -22.92 -19.00
N VAL A 74 4.26 -22.20 -19.06
CA VAL A 74 5.20 -22.22 -20.17
C VAL A 74 6.59 -22.54 -19.65
N ASP A 75 7.35 -23.28 -20.45
CA ASP A 75 8.71 -23.69 -20.09
C ASP A 75 9.62 -23.76 -21.34
N GLY A 76 10.90 -23.43 -21.15
CA GLY A 76 11.95 -23.41 -22.16
C GLY A 76 12.55 -22.03 -22.42
N LEU A 77 13.88 -21.92 -22.27
CA LEU A 77 14.64 -20.66 -22.35
C LEU A 77 14.81 -20.10 -23.78
N PHE A 78 15.23 -20.95 -24.72
CA PHE A 78 15.49 -20.56 -26.13
C PHE A 78 14.33 -20.91 -27.07
N TYR A 79 13.58 -21.96 -26.70
CA TYR A 79 12.38 -22.42 -27.39
C TYR A 79 11.37 -22.80 -26.31
N SER A 80 10.42 -21.91 -26.06
CA SER A 80 9.44 -22.14 -25.01
C SER A 80 8.25 -22.92 -25.57
N SER A 81 7.57 -23.68 -24.71
CA SER A 81 6.37 -24.46 -25.07
C SER A 81 5.37 -24.43 -23.92
N ILE A 82 4.08 -24.42 -24.26
CA ILE A 82 2.99 -24.55 -23.28
C ILE A 82 3.00 -25.96 -22.71
N LYS A 83 3.06 -26.08 -21.37
CA LYS A 83 3.07 -27.36 -20.66
C LYS A 83 1.69 -27.72 -20.12
N SER A 84 1.04 -26.75 -19.49
CA SER A 84 -0.25 -26.97 -18.82
C SER A 84 -1.03 -25.67 -18.68
N ASP A 85 -2.23 -25.77 -18.13
CA ASP A 85 -3.04 -24.61 -17.77
C ASP A 85 -3.85 -24.90 -16.51
N GLU A 86 -4.25 -23.84 -15.85
CA GLU A 86 -5.00 -23.88 -14.60
C GLU A 86 -6.50 -23.63 -14.81
N TYR A 87 -7.04 -23.84 -16.01
CA TYR A 87 -8.45 -23.55 -16.34
C TYR A 87 -9.41 -24.20 -15.34
N LYS A 88 -9.12 -25.43 -14.91
CA LYS A 88 -9.92 -26.15 -13.89
C LYS A 88 -10.06 -25.36 -12.58
N TYR A 89 -9.01 -24.63 -12.17
CA TYR A 89 -9.04 -23.79 -10.96
C TYR A 89 -9.80 -22.50 -11.23
N GLY A 90 -9.55 -21.83 -12.36
CA GLY A 90 -10.31 -20.65 -12.76
C GLY A 90 -11.82 -20.92 -12.86
N ASN A 91 -12.22 -22.03 -13.47
CA ASN A 91 -13.63 -22.43 -13.57
C ASN A 91 -14.25 -22.75 -12.20
N LYS A 92 -13.53 -23.47 -11.32
CA LYS A 92 -14.01 -23.73 -9.95
C LYS A 92 -14.16 -22.45 -9.12
N THR A 93 -13.27 -21.49 -9.31
CA THR A 93 -13.38 -20.16 -8.68
C THR A 93 -14.60 -19.42 -9.18
N TYR A 94 -14.88 -19.50 -10.49
CA TYR A 94 -16.10 -18.91 -11.06
C TYR A 94 -17.39 -19.57 -10.53
N GLU A 95 -17.42 -20.90 -10.40
CA GLU A 95 -18.54 -21.59 -9.74
C GLU A 95 -18.71 -21.15 -8.28
N ALA A 96 -17.61 -20.94 -7.55
CA ALA A 96 -17.64 -20.41 -6.20
C ALA A 96 -18.16 -18.97 -6.16
N TYR A 97 -17.76 -18.14 -7.14
CA TYR A 97 -18.26 -16.78 -7.31
C TYR A 97 -19.77 -16.75 -7.56
N GLN A 98 -20.27 -17.58 -8.47
CA GLN A 98 -21.71 -17.68 -8.74
C GLN A 98 -22.51 -18.04 -7.49
N LYS A 99 -22.00 -18.95 -6.65
CA LYS A 99 -22.63 -19.32 -5.37
C LYS A 99 -22.53 -18.21 -4.32
N PHE A 100 -21.52 -17.35 -4.42
CA PHE A 100 -21.27 -16.24 -3.49
C PHE A 100 -22.05 -14.96 -3.85
N GLN A 101 -22.65 -14.88 -5.04
CA GLN A 101 -23.44 -13.74 -5.52
C GLN A 101 -24.49 -13.23 -4.52
N PRO A 102 -25.31 -14.07 -3.86
CA PRO A 102 -26.27 -13.57 -2.86
C PRO A 102 -25.59 -12.87 -1.68
N THR A 103 -24.41 -13.35 -1.26
CA THR A 103 -23.63 -12.71 -0.21
C THR A 103 -23.01 -11.39 -0.69
N LEU A 104 -22.62 -11.28 -1.96
CA LEU A 104 -22.13 -10.02 -2.53
C LEU A 104 -23.19 -8.90 -2.47
N GLU A 105 -24.47 -9.24 -2.67
CA GLU A 105 -25.57 -8.28 -2.49
C GLU A 105 -25.76 -7.83 -1.03
N GLU A 106 -25.44 -8.69 -0.06
CA GLU A 106 -25.40 -8.28 1.37
C GLU A 106 -24.19 -7.40 1.65
N ILE A 107 -23.02 -7.76 1.12
CA ILE A 107 -21.77 -7.00 1.23
C ILE A 107 -21.92 -5.60 0.63
N LYS A 108 -22.69 -5.46 -0.45
CA LYS A 108 -23.04 -4.17 -1.06
C LYS A 108 -23.78 -3.22 -0.11
N LYS A 109 -24.61 -3.75 0.79
CA LYS A 109 -25.30 -2.94 1.82
C LYS A 109 -24.32 -2.40 2.87
N LEU A 110 -23.19 -3.07 3.08
CA LEU A 110 -22.09 -2.56 3.89
C LEU A 110 -21.24 -1.53 3.13
N GLY A 111 -21.59 -1.18 1.90
CA GLY A 111 -20.85 -0.20 1.12
C GLY A 111 -19.60 -0.75 0.44
N TYR A 112 -19.47 -2.06 0.27
CA TYR A 112 -18.42 -2.69 -0.55
C TYR A 112 -19.01 -3.29 -1.82
N VAL A 113 -18.46 -2.96 -2.97
CA VAL A 113 -18.92 -3.41 -4.29
C VAL A 113 -17.85 -4.21 -5.00
N GLU A 114 -18.25 -4.96 -6.01
CA GLU A 114 -17.29 -5.60 -6.92
C GLU A 114 -16.48 -4.53 -7.67
N THR A 115 -15.20 -4.81 -7.90
CA THR A 115 -14.38 -3.97 -8.77
C THR A 115 -14.87 -4.08 -10.21
N LYS A 116 -14.65 -3.04 -11.02
CA LYS A 116 -15.01 -3.07 -12.45
C LYS A 116 -14.06 -3.95 -13.26
N THR A 117 -12.78 -3.92 -12.93
CA THR A 117 -11.70 -4.48 -13.76
C THR A 117 -11.14 -5.79 -13.24
N ASP A 118 -11.03 -5.95 -11.92
CA ASP A 118 -10.42 -7.14 -11.32
C ASP A 118 -11.44 -8.23 -11.09
N ASN A 119 -10.96 -9.43 -10.83
CA ASN A 119 -11.83 -10.53 -10.48
C ASN A 119 -12.30 -10.39 -9.06
N THR A 120 -13.58 -10.67 -8.84
CA THR A 120 -14.15 -10.59 -7.50
C THR A 120 -13.60 -11.72 -6.63
N LEU A 121 -13.46 -12.93 -7.19
CA LEU A 121 -12.77 -14.06 -6.54
C LEU A 121 -11.62 -14.57 -7.42
N GLN A 122 -10.49 -14.86 -6.80
CA GLN A 122 -9.32 -15.47 -7.44
C GLN A 122 -8.78 -16.61 -6.57
N TYR A 123 -8.32 -17.71 -7.17
CA TYR A 123 -7.63 -18.74 -6.40
C TYR A 123 -6.22 -18.30 -6.04
N LEU A 124 -5.74 -18.70 -4.87
CA LEU A 124 -4.39 -18.40 -4.39
C LEU A 124 -3.39 -19.48 -4.82
N SER A 125 -2.11 -19.11 -4.88
CA SER A 125 -0.99 -20.02 -5.13
C SER A 125 -0.21 -20.32 -3.83
N GLU A 126 0.39 -21.50 -3.72
CA GLU A 126 1.14 -21.96 -2.53
C GLU A 126 2.34 -21.05 -2.22
N ASP A 127 3.12 -20.72 -3.25
CA ASP A 127 4.12 -19.67 -3.18
C ASP A 127 3.47 -18.35 -3.60
N ARG A 128 3.33 -17.46 -2.63
CA ARG A 128 2.69 -16.15 -2.79
C ARG A 128 3.69 -15.05 -3.16
N ARG A 129 4.98 -15.38 -3.29
CA ARG A 129 6.07 -14.45 -3.63
C ARG A 129 6.71 -14.76 -4.97
N SER A 130 6.47 -15.95 -5.52
CA SER A 130 6.89 -16.33 -6.86
C SER A 130 5.67 -16.65 -7.71
N ASP A 131 5.77 -16.35 -9.00
CA ASP A 131 4.76 -16.76 -9.97
C ASP A 131 4.73 -18.29 -10.15
N GLU A 132 5.61 -19.04 -9.48
CA GLU A 132 5.82 -20.48 -9.64
C GLU A 132 5.00 -21.35 -8.67
N GLY A 133 4.30 -20.75 -7.70
CA GLY A 133 3.51 -21.49 -6.72
C GLY A 133 2.36 -22.28 -7.35
N LYS A 134 2.11 -23.51 -6.86
CA LYS A 134 0.97 -24.33 -7.32
C LYS A 134 -0.37 -23.72 -6.91
N PRO A 135 -1.43 -23.88 -7.71
CA PRO A 135 -2.74 -23.34 -7.39
C PRO A 135 -3.38 -24.11 -6.23
N THR A 136 -3.97 -23.37 -5.30
CA THR A 136 -4.67 -23.90 -4.12
C THR A 136 -6.19 -23.81 -4.29
N ASN A 137 -6.92 -24.35 -3.32
CA ASN A 137 -8.38 -24.14 -3.22
C ASN A 137 -8.75 -22.90 -2.38
N GLU A 138 -7.76 -22.18 -1.84
CA GLU A 138 -7.99 -20.94 -1.11
C GLU A 138 -8.27 -19.79 -2.08
N LEU A 139 -9.09 -18.84 -1.64
CA LEU A 139 -9.59 -17.75 -2.46
C LEU A 139 -9.22 -16.39 -1.85
N LEU A 140 -8.83 -15.47 -2.72
CA LEU A 140 -8.80 -14.04 -2.49
C LEU A 140 -10.14 -13.43 -2.93
N LEU A 141 -10.74 -12.63 -2.06
CA LEU A 141 -11.88 -11.77 -2.39
C LEU A 141 -11.38 -10.34 -2.58
N THR A 142 -11.65 -9.75 -3.74
CA THR A 142 -11.30 -8.35 -4.02
C THR A 142 -12.57 -7.50 -4.11
N LEU A 143 -12.65 -6.47 -3.27
CA LEU A 143 -13.76 -5.54 -3.20
C LEU A 143 -13.29 -4.10 -3.34
N GLN A 144 -14.19 -3.22 -3.75
CA GLN A 144 -14.00 -1.79 -3.82
C GLN A 144 -14.97 -1.10 -2.86
N MET A 145 -14.53 -0.06 -2.18
CA MET A 145 -15.42 0.77 -1.38
C MET A 145 -16.34 1.58 -2.30
N SER A 146 -17.62 1.67 -1.95
CA SER A 146 -18.60 2.48 -2.70
C SER A 146 -18.47 3.97 -2.43
N ASN A 147 -17.93 4.34 -1.26
CA ASN A 147 -17.77 5.71 -0.78
C ASN A 147 -16.36 5.89 -0.20
N GLU A 148 -15.95 7.15 -0.05
CA GLU A 148 -14.71 7.50 0.65
C GLU A 148 -14.72 7.00 2.10
N ILE A 149 -13.54 6.65 2.62
CA ILE A 149 -13.36 6.22 4.01
C ILE A 149 -13.58 7.45 4.91
N ASP A 150 -14.48 7.33 5.88
CA ASP A 150 -14.56 8.33 6.94
C ASP A 150 -13.50 8.02 8.00
N PHE A 151 -12.30 8.57 7.81
CA PHE A 151 -11.21 8.38 8.76
C PHE A 151 -11.46 9.05 10.11
N SER A 152 -12.44 9.95 10.24
CA SER A 152 -12.86 10.46 11.55
C SER A 152 -13.55 9.39 12.40
N GLN A 153 -14.15 8.39 11.74
CA GLN A 153 -14.81 7.22 12.34
C GLN A 153 -14.04 5.91 12.06
N PHE A 154 -12.73 6.01 11.80
CA PHE A 154 -11.88 4.87 11.41
C PHE A 154 -11.90 3.74 12.44
N GLU A 155 -11.78 4.09 13.73
CA GLU A 155 -11.70 3.13 14.83
C GLU A 155 -13.08 2.68 15.34
N SER A 156 -14.16 3.25 14.80
CA SER A 156 -15.55 2.99 15.20
C SER A 156 -16.37 2.41 14.05
N VAL A 157 -17.02 3.26 13.26
CA VAL A 157 -17.97 2.86 12.20
C VAL A 157 -17.26 2.05 11.11
N GLU A 158 -16.07 2.48 10.70
CA GLU A 158 -15.29 1.78 9.67
C GLU A 158 -14.80 0.40 10.14
N LEU A 159 -14.36 0.32 11.40
CA LEU A 159 -13.99 -0.94 12.04
C LEU A 159 -15.19 -1.89 12.16
N ASP A 160 -16.34 -1.39 12.60
CA ASP A 160 -17.56 -2.18 12.75
C ASP A 160 -18.03 -2.73 11.40
N ARG A 161 -17.96 -1.90 10.36
CA ARG A 161 -18.29 -2.27 8.99
C ARG A 161 -17.38 -3.37 8.45
N LEU A 162 -16.07 -3.24 8.67
CA LEU A 162 -15.09 -4.27 8.30
C LEU A 162 -15.29 -5.56 9.10
N TYR A 163 -15.62 -5.45 10.39
CA TYR A 163 -15.89 -6.59 11.25
C TYR A 163 -17.12 -7.38 10.77
N THR A 164 -18.21 -6.69 10.43
CA THR A 164 -19.40 -7.32 9.84
C THR A 164 -19.08 -7.97 8.49
N LEU A 165 -18.25 -7.35 7.65
CA LEU A 165 -17.80 -7.94 6.39
C LEU A 165 -17.06 -9.27 6.63
N PHE A 166 -16.12 -9.31 7.58
CA PHE A 166 -15.42 -10.55 7.95
C PHE A 166 -16.40 -11.64 8.39
N GLN A 167 -17.39 -11.30 9.23
CA GLN A 167 -18.40 -12.26 9.68
C GLN A 167 -19.24 -12.82 8.53
N LEU A 168 -19.65 -11.98 7.57
CA LEU A 168 -20.38 -12.41 6.37
C LEU A 168 -19.56 -13.38 5.53
N ILE A 169 -18.28 -13.07 5.29
CA ILE A 169 -17.37 -13.93 4.53
C ILE A 169 -17.18 -15.27 5.25
N GLN A 170 -16.87 -15.23 6.54
CA GLN A 170 -16.67 -16.42 7.38
C GLN A 170 -17.89 -17.34 7.42
N LYS A 171 -19.10 -16.76 7.40
CA LYS A 171 -20.36 -17.53 7.41
C LYS A 171 -20.65 -18.20 6.08
N ASN A 172 -20.37 -17.52 4.96
CA ASN A 172 -20.88 -17.92 3.65
C ASN A 172 -19.85 -18.61 2.75
N ASN A 173 -18.54 -18.43 2.98
CA ASN A 173 -17.52 -19.11 2.17
C ASN A 173 -16.21 -19.31 2.94
N LYS A 174 -15.97 -20.53 3.43
CA LYS A 174 -14.77 -20.92 4.17
C LYS A 174 -13.49 -20.94 3.34
N LYS A 175 -13.58 -20.91 2.01
CA LYS A 175 -12.42 -20.91 1.13
C LYS A 175 -11.80 -19.52 0.97
N ILE A 176 -12.53 -18.44 1.29
CA ILE A 176 -12.00 -17.08 1.20
C ILE A 176 -11.07 -16.83 2.39
N THR A 177 -9.77 -16.96 2.18
CA THR A 177 -8.76 -16.81 3.25
C THR A 177 -8.12 -15.43 3.25
N GLU A 178 -8.24 -14.70 2.15
CA GLU A 178 -7.73 -13.34 1.99
C GLU A 178 -8.81 -12.39 1.45
N LEU A 179 -8.71 -11.12 1.85
CA LEU A 179 -9.59 -10.05 1.43
C LEU A 179 -8.76 -8.83 1.03
N GLU A 180 -8.83 -8.41 -0.23
CA GLU A 180 -8.31 -7.12 -0.68
C GLU A 180 -9.45 -6.11 -0.74
N ILE A 181 -9.21 -4.91 -0.21
CA ILE A 181 -10.14 -3.78 -0.30
C ILE A 181 -9.44 -2.63 -1.00
N LYS A 182 -10.07 -2.14 -2.06
CA LYS A 182 -9.68 -0.94 -2.80
C LYS A 182 -10.52 0.25 -2.34
N ASP A 183 -9.94 1.44 -2.39
CA ASP A 183 -10.64 2.70 -2.10
C ASP A 183 -11.75 2.96 -3.14
N TYR A 184 -12.51 4.02 -2.94
CA TYR A 184 -13.60 4.39 -3.85
C TYR A 184 -13.14 4.74 -5.28
N ASN A 185 -11.86 5.05 -5.47
CA ASN A 185 -11.24 5.29 -6.77
C ASN A 185 -10.64 4.03 -7.40
N GLY A 186 -10.74 2.87 -6.73
CA GLY A 186 -10.16 1.60 -7.19
C GLY A 186 -8.67 1.46 -6.92
N LYS A 187 -8.07 2.30 -6.06
CA LYS A 187 -6.69 2.16 -5.62
C LYS A 187 -6.59 1.22 -4.43
N SER A 188 -5.54 0.41 -4.37
CA SER A 188 -5.35 -0.50 -3.25
C SER A 188 -5.12 0.28 -1.94
N LEU A 189 -5.79 -0.16 -0.86
CA LEU A 189 -5.63 0.43 0.47
C LEU A 189 -4.39 -0.13 1.22
N GLY A 190 -3.65 -1.04 0.59
CA GLY A 190 -2.51 -1.73 1.17
C GLY A 190 -2.40 -3.18 0.67
N GLY A 191 -1.84 -4.07 1.48
CA GLY A 191 -1.89 -5.50 1.18
C GLY A 191 -3.28 -6.11 1.45
N PRO A 192 -3.53 -7.36 1.01
CA PRO A 192 -4.73 -8.07 1.42
C PRO A 192 -4.72 -8.36 2.92
N PHE A 193 -5.90 -8.30 3.54
CA PHE A 193 -6.15 -8.86 4.86
C PHE A 193 -6.02 -10.38 4.80
N LYS A 194 -5.14 -10.92 5.63
CA LYS A 194 -4.85 -12.37 5.67
C LYS A 194 -5.61 -13.05 6.80
N ASN A 195 -5.77 -14.36 6.66
CA ASN A 195 -6.41 -15.22 7.66
C ASN A 195 -7.85 -14.79 7.98
N VAL A 196 -8.62 -14.38 6.96
CA VAL A 196 -10.01 -13.92 7.11
C VAL A 196 -10.89 -14.95 7.83
N GLN A 197 -10.56 -16.24 7.75
CA GLN A 197 -11.29 -17.32 8.42
C GLN A 197 -10.99 -17.47 9.91
N LYS A 198 -9.93 -16.85 10.42
CA LYS A 198 -9.64 -16.85 11.85
C LYS A 198 -10.61 -15.89 12.55
N MET A 199 -11.33 -16.38 13.56
CA MET A 199 -12.15 -15.51 14.40
C MET A 199 -11.20 -14.60 15.19
N ILE A 200 -11.24 -13.31 14.86
CA ILE A 200 -10.46 -12.26 15.52
C ILE A 200 -11.40 -11.35 16.30
N THR A 201 -10.92 -10.75 17.38
CA THR A 201 -11.69 -9.72 18.09
C THR A 201 -11.70 -8.41 17.31
N LYS A 202 -12.57 -7.45 17.68
CA LYS A 202 -12.57 -6.12 17.06
C LYS A 202 -11.23 -5.41 17.28
N GLU A 203 -10.61 -5.59 18.44
CA GLU A 203 -9.31 -5.01 18.77
C GLU A 203 -8.19 -5.58 17.89
N GLU A 204 -8.17 -6.90 17.68
CA GLU A 204 -7.21 -7.55 16.77
C GLU A 204 -7.43 -7.13 15.31
N LEU A 205 -8.69 -6.97 14.90
CA LEU A 205 -9.03 -6.46 13.58
C LEU A 205 -8.56 -5.01 13.42
N LEU A 206 -8.75 -4.16 14.43
CA LEU A 206 -8.28 -2.78 14.39
C LEU A 206 -6.76 -2.69 14.21
N LEU A 207 -6.00 -3.52 14.93
CA LEU A 207 -4.54 -3.60 14.75
C LEU A 207 -4.16 -4.03 13.33
N THR A 208 -4.88 -5.02 12.79
CA THR A 208 -4.67 -5.49 11.42
C THR A 208 -5.02 -4.41 10.39
N MET A 209 -6.15 -3.72 10.57
CA MET A 209 -6.63 -2.63 9.72
C MET A 209 -5.63 -1.46 9.70
N LYS A 210 -5.10 -1.05 10.87
CA LYS A 210 -4.05 -0.02 10.99
C LYS A 210 -2.76 -0.43 10.28
N LYS A 211 -2.36 -1.71 10.39
CA LYS A 211 -1.16 -2.23 9.74
C LYS A 211 -1.32 -2.30 8.22
N THR A 212 -2.44 -2.83 7.76
CA THR A 212 -2.73 -3.00 6.33
C THR A 212 -2.87 -1.65 5.65
N MET A 213 -3.56 -0.70 6.27
CA MET A 213 -3.90 0.60 5.69
C MET A 213 -2.94 1.72 6.12
N ASN A 214 -1.74 1.38 6.60
CA ASN A 214 -0.82 2.32 7.23
C ASN A 214 -0.52 3.55 6.35
N ASN A 215 -0.23 3.34 5.06
CA ASN A 215 0.09 4.41 4.12
C ASN A 215 -1.13 5.29 3.86
N THR A 216 -2.31 4.69 3.71
CA THR A 216 -3.56 5.43 3.48
C THR A 216 -3.92 6.28 4.69
N ILE A 217 -3.75 5.74 5.90
CA ILE A 217 -3.92 6.47 7.17
C ILE A 217 -2.93 7.64 7.25
N ASP A 218 -1.67 7.43 6.88
CA ASP A 218 -0.66 8.50 6.89
C ASP A 218 -1.05 9.65 5.97
N ILE A 219 -1.45 9.34 4.73
CA ILE A 219 -1.88 10.34 3.75
C ILE A 219 -3.08 11.12 4.28
N TYR A 220 -4.06 10.43 4.88
CA TYR A 220 -5.20 11.10 5.49
C TYR A 220 -4.76 12.04 6.62
N LEU A 221 -3.92 11.58 7.55
CA LEU A 221 -3.47 12.38 8.69
C LEU A 221 -2.64 13.57 8.23
N GLU A 222 -1.77 13.42 7.24
CA GLU A 222 -1.03 14.53 6.65
C GLU A 222 -1.96 15.60 6.07
N ASN A 223 -3.00 15.19 5.33
CA ASN A 223 -3.99 16.12 4.78
C ASN A 223 -4.98 16.66 5.83
N TRP A 224 -5.18 15.96 6.94
CA TRP A 224 -6.10 16.38 7.99
C TRP A 224 -5.74 17.76 8.53
N ILE A 225 -4.45 18.03 8.75
CA ILE A 225 -3.98 19.34 9.19
C ILE A 225 -4.39 20.43 8.20
N LYS A 226 -4.14 20.22 6.91
CA LYS A 226 -4.45 21.20 5.86
C LYS A 226 -5.95 21.48 5.76
N ASN A 227 -6.78 20.46 5.95
CA ASN A 227 -8.21 20.55 5.72
C ASN A 227 -9.01 20.96 6.97
N HIS A 228 -8.50 20.71 8.18
CA HIS A 228 -9.27 20.86 9.43
C HIS A 228 -8.64 21.81 10.44
N THR A 229 -7.49 22.41 10.13
CA THR A 229 -6.83 23.38 11.01
C THR A 229 -6.46 24.62 10.21
N LYS A 230 -6.27 25.74 10.91
CA LYS A 230 -5.71 26.97 10.30
C LYS A 230 -4.23 27.12 10.63
N ILE A 231 -3.57 26.03 11.01
CA ILE A 231 -2.24 26.09 11.58
C ILE A 231 -1.22 26.66 10.59
N GLU A 232 -1.25 26.23 9.33
CA GLU A 232 -0.34 26.70 8.30
C GLU A 232 -0.60 28.19 8.01
N GLU A 233 -1.87 28.59 7.84
CA GLU A 233 -2.26 29.99 7.65
C GLU A 233 -1.79 30.88 8.80
N ARG A 234 -2.06 30.47 10.04
CA ARG A 234 -1.70 31.21 11.26
C ARG A 234 -0.19 31.32 11.43
N LEU A 235 0.55 30.25 11.12
CA LEU A 235 2.01 30.24 11.19
C LEU A 235 2.63 31.10 10.08
N ILE A 236 2.11 31.06 8.85
CA ILE A 236 2.56 31.92 7.74
C ILE A 236 2.44 33.40 8.11
N VAL A 237 1.33 33.82 8.74
CA VAL A 237 1.10 35.22 9.15
C VAL A 237 2.16 35.74 10.12
N ILE A 238 2.73 34.88 10.96
CA ILE A 238 3.74 35.28 11.96
C ILE A 238 5.18 35.05 11.52
N GLN A 239 5.42 34.43 10.36
CA GLN A 239 6.76 34.28 9.79
C GLN A 239 7.43 35.62 9.58
N ASN A 240 8.75 35.64 9.70
CA ASN A 240 9.54 36.85 9.54
C ASN A 240 11.00 36.53 9.20
N ASN A 241 11.85 37.54 9.10
CA ASN A 241 13.26 37.35 8.76
C ASN A 241 14.05 36.45 9.74
N ARG A 242 13.53 36.17 10.95
CA ARG A 242 14.17 35.30 11.95
C ARG A 242 13.71 33.85 11.90
N PHE A 243 12.53 33.54 11.38
CA PHE A 243 12.08 32.16 11.26
C PHE A 243 11.10 31.94 10.10
N GLU A 244 11.11 30.71 9.58
CA GLU A 244 10.27 30.25 8.48
C GLU A 244 9.68 28.87 8.81
N LEU A 245 8.42 28.62 8.43
CA LEU A 245 7.83 27.27 8.49
C LEU A 245 8.22 26.55 7.21
N GLN A 246 9.01 25.48 7.33
CA GLN A 246 9.32 24.63 6.19
C GLN A 246 8.12 23.72 5.84
N GLY A 247 7.38 23.28 6.85
CA GLY A 247 6.16 22.50 6.66
C GLY A 247 5.79 21.65 7.88
N ILE A 248 4.62 21.02 7.80
CA ILE A 248 4.14 20.07 8.80
C ILE A 248 3.87 18.75 8.08
N THR A 249 4.51 17.67 8.51
CA THR A 249 4.35 16.34 7.92
C THR A 249 3.93 15.32 8.98
N TYR A 250 3.27 14.22 8.57
CA TYR A 250 2.96 13.12 9.47
C TYR A 250 4.00 12.00 9.29
N ALA A 251 4.74 11.67 10.35
CA ALA A 251 5.86 10.73 10.27
C ALA A 251 6.10 10.01 11.61
N ASN A 252 6.98 9.00 11.58
CA ASN A 252 7.55 8.46 12.81
C ASN A 252 8.37 9.55 13.51
N LEU A 253 8.05 9.82 14.77
CA LEU A 253 8.83 10.74 15.60
C LEU A 253 10.01 9.96 16.19
N GLU A 254 11.23 10.28 15.76
CA GLU A 254 12.49 9.54 16.06
C GLU A 254 12.72 9.25 17.55
N TYR A 255 12.11 10.02 18.46
CA TYR A 255 12.26 9.90 19.91
C TYR A 255 11.12 9.17 20.64
N MET A 256 10.05 8.78 19.93
CA MET A 256 8.86 8.22 20.60
C MET A 256 8.44 6.83 20.10
N ASP A 257 9.05 6.28 19.04
CA ASP A 257 8.54 5.09 18.32
C ASP A 257 7.02 5.16 18.06
N VAL A 258 6.55 6.39 17.83
CA VAL A 258 5.15 6.75 17.73
C VAL A 258 5.01 7.71 16.55
N ARG A 259 3.97 7.51 15.74
CA ARG A 259 3.62 8.43 14.66
C ARG A 259 2.96 9.69 15.20
N GLY A 260 3.35 10.82 14.64
CA GLY A 260 2.82 12.13 14.99
C GLY A 260 3.21 13.18 13.97
N TYR A 261 2.78 14.42 14.21
CA TYR A 261 3.11 15.53 13.34
C TYR A 261 4.49 16.08 13.63
N LYS A 262 5.27 16.26 12.58
CA LYS A 262 6.59 16.83 12.56
C LYS A 262 6.48 18.26 12.08
N VAL A 263 6.68 19.22 12.97
CA VAL A 263 6.64 20.66 12.65
C VAL A 263 8.07 21.14 12.42
N ASN A 264 8.43 21.44 11.18
CA ASN A 264 9.79 21.86 10.84
C ASN A 264 9.88 23.38 10.73
N LEU A 265 10.68 23.98 11.61
CA LEU A 265 10.93 25.42 11.63
C LEU A 265 12.39 25.69 11.27
N ILE A 266 12.61 26.61 10.34
CA ILE A 266 13.93 27.13 10.02
C ILE A 266 14.15 28.39 10.86
N ILE A 267 15.23 28.42 11.63
CA ILE A 267 15.70 29.57 12.38
C ILE A 267 16.82 30.25 11.57
N ASN A 268 16.57 31.50 11.18
CA ASN A 268 17.49 32.33 10.40
C ASN A 268 18.52 32.96 11.33
N THR A 269 19.49 32.14 11.74
CA THR A 269 20.69 32.55 12.46
C THR A 269 21.89 32.63 11.50
N GLY A 270 22.81 33.56 11.77
CA GLY A 270 24.06 33.70 11.02
C GLY A 270 25.13 32.67 11.41
N SER A 271 24.93 31.97 12.54
CA SER A 271 25.82 30.94 13.06
C SER A 271 25.32 29.52 12.77
N ASN A 272 26.17 28.53 13.03
CA ASN A 272 25.79 27.11 12.95
C ASN A 272 25.02 26.64 14.21
N GLU A 273 24.77 27.54 15.16
CA GLU A 273 24.13 27.26 16.44
C GLU A 273 22.88 28.12 16.65
N PHE A 274 22.01 27.70 17.57
CA PHE A 274 20.86 28.51 17.95
C PHE A 274 21.31 29.56 18.96
N GLU A 275 21.46 30.80 18.51
CA GLU A 275 21.80 31.92 19.38
C GLU A 275 20.63 32.26 20.31
N ASN A 276 20.94 32.57 21.58
CA ASN A 276 19.97 33.04 22.55
C ASN A 276 19.47 34.44 22.17
N ASN A 277 18.43 34.50 21.34
CA ASN A 277 17.84 35.72 20.83
C ASN A 277 16.42 35.90 21.41
N PRO A 278 16.18 36.92 22.25
CA PRO A 278 14.87 37.18 22.85
C PRO A 278 13.73 37.33 21.84
N LEU A 279 14.02 37.85 20.63
CA LEU A 279 13.02 38.00 19.58
C LEU A 279 12.64 36.65 18.96
N VAL A 280 13.60 35.72 18.82
CA VAL A 280 13.32 34.35 18.35
C VAL A 280 12.50 33.59 19.39
N ILE A 281 12.86 33.72 20.67
CA ILE A 281 12.09 33.14 21.79
C ILE A 281 10.65 33.65 21.75
N LYS A 282 10.43 34.95 21.56
CA LYS A 282 9.09 35.55 21.46
C LYS A 282 8.29 34.97 20.28
N ASP A 283 8.93 34.76 19.14
CA ASP A 283 8.27 34.16 17.97
C ASP A 283 7.94 32.68 18.22
N LEU A 284 8.85 31.92 18.85
CA LEU A 284 8.63 30.52 19.20
C LEU A 284 7.55 30.32 20.27
N ILE A 285 7.35 31.28 21.19
CA ILE A 285 6.19 31.28 22.10
C ILE A 285 4.90 31.33 21.28
N LYS A 286 4.80 32.25 20.31
CA LYS A 286 3.60 32.35 19.45
C LYS A 286 3.36 31.08 18.64
N VAL A 287 4.42 30.52 18.04
CA VAL A 287 4.34 29.24 17.32
C VAL A 287 3.80 28.15 18.25
N THR A 288 4.40 27.99 19.42
CA THR A 288 4.00 26.96 20.40
C THR A 288 2.54 27.13 20.85
N THR A 289 2.08 28.36 21.05
CA THR A 289 0.68 28.67 21.39
C THR A 289 -0.26 28.28 20.25
N ILE A 290 0.04 28.66 19.00
CA ILE A 290 -0.78 28.28 17.83
C ILE A 290 -0.85 26.75 17.71
N LEU A 291 0.28 26.05 17.84
CA LEU A 291 0.32 24.59 17.77
C LEU A 291 -0.50 23.94 18.89
N LYS A 292 -0.44 24.48 20.13
CA LYS A 292 -1.24 23.98 21.26
C LYS A 292 -2.73 24.14 21.03
N GLU A 293 -3.16 25.25 20.43
CA GLU A 293 -4.57 25.53 20.14
C GLU A 293 -5.11 24.65 19.00
N GLU A 294 -4.37 24.55 17.89
CA GLU A 294 -4.83 23.87 16.66
C GLU A 294 -4.63 22.34 16.73
N LEU A 295 -3.57 21.86 17.38
CA LEU A 295 -3.22 20.42 17.46
C LEU A 295 -3.45 19.82 18.84
N TYR A 296 -4.17 20.49 19.74
CA TYR A 296 -4.33 20.16 21.16
C TYR A 296 -4.28 18.65 21.52
N ASN A 297 -5.08 17.80 20.86
CA ASN A 297 -5.16 16.36 21.13
C ASN A 297 -4.21 15.48 20.29
N LYS A 298 -3.52 16.06 19.31
CA LYS A 298 -2.62 15.36 18.41
C LYS A 298 -1.22 15.27 19.01
N LYS A 299 -0.52 14.18 18.68
CA LYS A 299 0.90 14.05 19.01
C LYS A 299 1.71 14.80 17.95
N PHE A 300 2.61 15.67 18.40
CA PHE A 300 3.53 16.38 17.53
C PHE A 300 4.88 16.64 18.20
N GLN A 301 5.90 16.89 17.39
CA GLN A 301 7.24 17.31 17.78
C GLN A 301 7.67 18.49 16.91
N ILE A 302 8.12 19.56 17.55
CA ILE A 302 8.73 20.71 16.88
C ILE A 302 10.21 20.41 16.66
N TYR A 303 10.67 20.60 15.44
CA TYR A 303 12.05 20.52 15.05
C TYR A 303 12.56 21.89 14.64
N LEU A 304 13.73 22.25 15.16
CA LEU A 304 14.43 23.47 14.81
C LEU A 304 15.59 23.12 13.88
N GLN A 305 15.69 23.85 12.78
CA GLN A 305 16.77 23.76 11.82
C GLN A 305 17.44 25.12 11.67
N THR A 306 18.77 25.20 11.64
CA THR A 306 19.46 26.44 11.24
C THR A 306 19.30 26.65 9.74
N LYS A 307 19.27 27.90 9.26
CA LYS A 307 19.12 28.21 7.81
C LYS A 307 20.10 27.46 6.90
N ASN A 308 21.34 27.25 7.38
CA ASN A 308 22.38 26.55 6.62
C ASN A 308 22.24 25.01 6.69
N GLY A 309 21.24 24.49 7.40
CA GLY A 309 20.97 23.06 7.60
C GLY A 309 21.97 22.33 8.47
N THR A 310 22.94 23.04 9.05
CA THR A 310 24.04 22.48 9.84
C THR A 310 23.60 21.89 11.18
N ARG A 311 22.51 22.39 11.75
CA ARG A 311 21.92 21.86 12.98
C ARG A 311 20.44 21.61 12.76
N TYR A 312 20.02 20.39 13.09
CA TYR A 312 18.64 19.92 13.01
C TYR A 312 18.35 19.14 14.29
N THR A 313 17.43 19.62 15.13
CA THR A 313 17.22 19.03 16.45
C THR A 313 15.74 18.99 16.84
N PRO A 314 15.26 17.90 17.44
CA PRO A 314 13.97 17.90 18.11
C PRO A 314 14.02 18.82 19.33
N TRP A 315 13.07 19.75 19.42
CA TRP A 315 13.06 20.78 20.45
C TRP A 315 11.97 20.61 21.51
N LEU A 316 10.68 20.69 21.12
CA LEU A 316 9.54 20.57 22.04
C LEU A 316 8.50 19.58 21.53
N SER A 317 8.07 18.69 22.41
CA SER A 317 6.99 17.75 22.16
C SER A 317 5.62 18.28 22.61
N SER A 318 4.56 17.78 21.97
CA SER A 318 3.17 17.99 22.40
C SER A 318 2.91 17.58 23.84
N GLU A 319 3.59 16.56 24.36
CA GLU A 319 3.42 16.09 25.74
C GLU A 319 4.04 17.06 26.75
N GLU A 320 5.19 17.65 26.44
CA GLU A 320 5.77 18.75 27.25
C GLU A 320 4.85 19.97 27.24
N ILE A 321 4.33 20.36 26.08
CA ILE A 321 3.44 21.52 25.90
C ILE A 321 2.12 21.35 26.65
N LYS A 322 1.58 20.13 26.71
CA LYS A 322 0.35 19.80 27.47
C LYS A 322 0.57 19.89 28.98
N LYS A 323 1.73 19.43 29.48
CA LYS A 323 2.07 19.43 30.90
C LYS A 323 2.49 20.82 31.41
N ALA A 324 2.94 21.70 30.53
CA ALA A 324 3.37 23.03 30.90
C ALA A 324 2.21 23.90 31.40
N ILE A 325 2.39 24.44 32.61
CA ILE A 325 1.50 25.45 33.21
C ILE A 325 1.61 26.76 32.42
N ASN A 326 2.83 27.13 32.01
CA ASN A 326 3.13 28.35 31.28
C ASN A 326 4.01 28.04 30.04
N ILE A 327 3.51 28.39 28.85
CA ILE A 327 4.22 28.20 27.57
C ILE A 327 5.43 29.12 27.46
N GLU A 328 5.35 30.35 27.98
CA GLU A 328 6.46 31.29 27.94
C GLU A 328 7.65 30.78 28.75
N GLU A 329 7.41 30.24 29.95
CA GLU A 329 8.46 29.64 30.77
C GLU A 329 9.05 28.39 30.10
N LEU A 330 8.19 27.48 29.60
CA LEU A 330 8.64 26.28 28.89
C LEU A 330 9.57 26.62 27.72
N VAL A 331 9.18 27.57 26.87
CA VAL A 331 9.97 27.96 25.70
C VAL A 331 11.28 28.61 26.13
N LYS A 332 11.29 29.47 27.15
CA LYS A 332 12.52 30.09 27.68
C LYS A 332 13.50 29.08 28.29
N GLU A 333 12.99 28.05 28.97
CA GLU A 333 13.80 26.99 29.57
C GLU A 333 14.40 26.04 28.53
N ARG A 334 13.62 25.70 27.50
CA ARG A 334 13.95 24.66 26.52
C ARG A 334 14.63 25.21 25.27
N TYR A 335 14.45 26.49 24.93
CA TYR A 335 15.20 27.09 23.82
C TYR A 335 16.69 27.01 24.17
N PRO A 336 17.56 26.55 23.25
CA PRO A 336 18.91 26.13 23.60
C PRO A 336 19.65 27.19 24.42
N LYS A 337 19.93 26.86 25.68
CA LYS A 337 21.12 27.37 26.37
C LYS A 337 22.29 26.59 25.78
N ASN A 338 23.33 27.31 25.34
CA ASN A 338 24.62 26.67 25.07
C ASN A 338 25.07 25.87 26.29
#